data_AF-A0A9D0KM07-F1
#
_entry.id   AF-A0A9D0KM07-F1
#
_cell.length_a   1.000
_cell.length_b   1.000
_cell.length_c   1.000
_cell.angle_alpha   90.00
_cell.angle_beta   90.00
_cell.angle_gamma   90.00
#
_symmetry.space_group_name_H-M   'P 1'
#
loop_
_entity.id
_entity.type
_entity.pdbx_description
1 polymer ?
#
loop_
_entity_poly.entity_id
_entity_poly.type
_entity_poly.pdbx_seq_one_letter_code
_entity_poly.pdbx_strand_id
1 'polypeptide(L)'
;AAADPYRAATHNKGIMNGIDALAVATGNDWRAVEAGAHAYAARNGTYTSLSTWRRDHAGFLRGSLELPIALGTVGGTTRVHPIAQIALKILGTRTAAELAQIAVSVGLAQNLAALRALATEGIQRGHMTLHARQVAMAAGALGEEVDVIAQAMIREDAIRIDRAQALLDATRQHPAASDVTPQTSDGDLHSADLPSADSQAEHREESGGIRE
;
A
#
# COMPACT_ATOMS: atom_id res chain seq x y z
N ALA A 1 -9.61 15.92 5.22
CA ALA A 1 -8.38 16.67 4.83
C ALA A 1 -8.75 18.00 4.19
N ALA A 2 -9.58 18.03 3.14
CA ALA A 2 -9.96 19.30 2.50
C ALA A 2 -10.73 20.27 3.42
N ALA A 3 -11.57 19.74 4.33
CA ALA A 3 -12.46 20.53 5.19
C ALA A 3 -11.92 20.84 6.60
N ASP A 4 -10.81 20.21 7.01
CA ASP A 4 -10.28 20.33 8.37
C ASP A 4 -8.76 20.55 8.34
N PRO A 5 -8.27 21.73 8.76
CA PRO A 5 -6.85 22.03 8.82
C PRO A 5 -6.02 21.05 9.68
N TYR A 6 -6.59 20.49 10.75
CA TYR A 6 -5.88 19.52 11.59
C TYR A 6 -5.57 18.25 10.79
N ARG A 7 -6.58 17.72 10.09
CA ARG A 7 -6.37 16.58 9.18
C ARG A 7 -5.52 16.96 7.96
N ALA A 8 -5.66 18.17 7.43
CA ALA A 8 -4.84 18.64 6.32
C ALA A 8 -3.35 18.63 6.66
N ALA A 9 -2.97 19.04 7.86
CA ALA A 9 -1.58 19.03 8.31
C ALA A 9 -1.00 17.60 8.29
N THR A 10 -1.71 16.62 8.87
CA THR A 10 -1.26 15.22 8.85
C THR A 10 -1.24 14.63 7.43
N HIS A 11 -2.21 15.03 6.60
CA HIS A 11 -2.31 14.60 5.20
C HIS A 11 -1.11 15.10 4.37
N ASN A 12 -0.78 16.38 4.49
CA ASN A 12 0.32 17.00 3.77
C ASN A 12 1.67 16.52 4.32
N LYS A 13 1.82 16.34 5.63
CA LYS A 13 2.98 15.67 6.23
C LYS A 13 3.24 14.30 5.59
N GLY A 14 2.18 13.53 5.34
CA GLY A 14 2.27 12.24 4.66
C GLY A 14 2.83 12.35 3.23
N ILE A 15 2.47 13.40 2.49
CA ILE A 15 3.05 13.69 1.16
C ILE A 15 4.56 13.99 1.31
N MET A 16 4.89 14.90 2.23
CA MET A 16 6.25 15.40 2.41
C MET A 16 7.22 14.32 2.90
N ASN A 17 6.76 13.32 3.66
CA ASN A 17 7.57 12.13 3.99
C ASN A 17 8.24 11.50 2.76
N GLY A 18 7.55 11.46 1.61
CA GLY A 18 8.10 10.91 0.37
C GLY A 18 8.97 11.92 -0.37
N ILE A 19 8.51 13.17 -0.49
CA ILE A 19 9.20 14.24 -1.21
C ILE A 19 10.55 14.57 -0.54
N ASP A 20 10.56 14.72 0.79
CA ASP A 20 11.75 15.08 1.54
C ASP A 20 12.79 13.96 1.53
N ALA A 21 12.36 12.70 1.57
CA ALA A 21 13.28 11.56 1.43
C ALA A 21 14.02 11.61 0.09
N LEU A 22 13.31 11.91 -1.01
CA LEU A 22 13.92 12.09 -2.32
C LEU A 22 14.82 13.33 -2.36
N ALA A 23 14.37 14.45 -1.77
CA ALA A 23 15.15 15.69 -1.72
C ALA A 23 16.48 15.48 -0.98
N VAL A 24 16.45 14.87 0.21
CA VAL A 24 17.65 14.51 0.99
C VAL A 24 18.55 13.57 0.20
N ALA A 25 18.00 12.49 -0.38
CA ALA A 25 18.77 11.50 -1.12
C ALA A 25 19.49 12.10 -2.34
N THR A 26 18.87 13.10 -2.98
CA THR A 26 19.43 13.81 -4.14
C THR A 26 20.22 15.06 -3.78
N GLY A 27 20.40 15.38 -2.49
CA GLY A 27 21.19 16.51 -2.03
C GLY A 27 20.51 17.88 -2.21
N ASN A 28 19.18 17.92 -2.28
CA ASN A 28 18.36 19.12 -2.40
C ASN A 28 17.94 19.68 -1.03
N ASP A 29 17.60 20.97 -0.98
CA ASP A 29 17.13 21.63 0.23
C ASP A 29 15.65 21.32 0.49
N TRP A 30 15.37 20.37 1.38
CA TRP A 30 14.01 20.00 1.74
C TRP A 30 13.25 21.13 2.46
N ARG A 31 13.93 22.04 3.16
CA ARG A 31 13.26 23.15 3.87
C ARG A 31 12.65 24.13 2.89
N ALA A 32 13.32 24.39 1.77
CA ALA A 32 12.78 25.24 0.70
C ALA A 32 11.54 24.60 0.05
N VAL A 33 11.56 23.28 -0.15
CA VAL A 33 10.43 22.51 -0.69
C VAL A 33 9.24 22.52 0.28
N GLU A 34 9.47 22.23 1.56
CA GLU A 34 8.46 22.27 2.63
C GLU A 34 7.81 23.64 2.75
N ALA A 35 8.61 24.72 2.79
CA ALA A 35 8.10 26.07 2.89
C ALA A 35 7.18 26.44 1.72
N GLY A 36 7.60 26.11 0.48
CA GLY A 36 6.79 26.35 -0.72
C GLY A 36 5.50 25.53 -0.74
N ALA A 37 5.59 24.24 -0.41
CA ALA A 37 4.46 23.33 -0.37
C ALA A 37 3.41 23.80 0.67
N HIS A 38 3.83 24.08 1.89
CA HIS A 38 2.91 24.46 2.96
C HIS A 38 2.35 25.87 2.81
N ALA A 39 3.11 26.82 2.25
CA ALA A 39 2.56 28.12 1.87
C ALA A 39 1.49 27.97 0.77
N TYR A 40 1.76 27.14 -0.23
CA TYR A 40 0.81 26.88 -1.33
C TYR A 40 -0.47 26.17 -0.85
N ALA A 41 -0.37 25.32 0.17
CA ALA A 41 -1.52 24.67 0.81
C ALA A 41 -2.50 25.67 1.46
N ALA A 42 -2.05 26.89 1.79
CA ALA A 42 -2.85 27.95 2.38
C ALA A 42 -3.20 29.10 1.43
N ARG A 43 -2.90 28.98 0.13
CA ARG A 43 -3.02 30.07 -0.87
C ARG A 43 -4.41 30.71 -1.01
N ASN A 44 -5.46 29.99 -0.60
CA ASN A 44 -6.85 30.44 -0.67
C ASN A 44 -7.39 30.94 0.70
N GLY A 45 -6.51 31.25 1.65
CA GLY A 45 -6.87 31.78 2.98
C GLY A 45 -7.19 30.73 4.04
N THR A 46 -7.28 29.45 3.69
CA THR A 46 -7.41 28.34 4.64
C THR A 46 -6.45 27.22 4.26
N TYR A 47 -5.71 26.71 5.23
CA TYR A 47 -4.79 25.60 5.03
C TYR A 47 -5.58 24.32 4.69
N THR A 48 -5.31 23.74 3.53
CA THR A 48 -6.04 22.57 3.04
C THR A 48 -5.10 21.50 2.46
N SER A 49 -5.67 20.42 1.93
CA SER A 49 -4.94 19.33 1.32
C SER A 49 -4.23 19.76 0.02
N LEU A 50 -2.98 19.34 -0.17
CA LEU A 50 -2.25 19.52 -1.42
C LEU A 50 -2.70 18.58 -2.54
N SER A 51 -3.27 17.42 -2.19
CA SER A 51 -3.75 16.44 -3.17
C SER A 51 -5.27 16.36 -3.21
N THR A 52 -5.80 15.98 -4.36
CA THR A 52 -7.22 15.69 -4.54
C THR A 52 -7.39 14.26 -4.99
N TRP A 53 -8.32 13.55 -4.36
CA TRP A 53 -8.73 12.21 -4.73
C TRP A 53 -10.21 12.22 -5.10
N ARG A 54 -10.55 11.62 -6.24
CA ARG A 54 -11.93 11.52 -6.72
C ARG A 54 -12.14 10.21 -7.48
N ARG A 55 -13.38 9.73 -7.52
CA ARG A 55 -13.79 8.69 -8.47
C ARG A 55 -14.01 9.33 -9.83
N ASP A 56 -13.49 8.75 -10.90
CA ASP A 56 -13.79 9.20 -12.26
C ASP A 56 -15.09 8.57 -12.81
N HIS A 57 -15.44 8.90 -14.05
CA HIS A 57 -16.67 8.41 -14.70
C HIS A 57 -16.64 6.90 -14.96
N ALA A 58 -15.47 6.30 -15.08
CA ALA A 58 -15.30 4.86 -15.28
C ALA A 58 -15.26 4.09 -13.95
N GLY A 59 -15.32 4.78 -12.81
CA GLY A 59 -15.32 4.19 -11.48
C GLY A 59 -13.93 4.04 -10.86
N PHE A 60 -12.86 4.49 -11.52
CA PHE A 60 -11.50 4.39 -10.99
C PHE A 60 -11.16 5.54 -10.03
N LEU A 61 -10.28 5.26 -9.07
CA LEU A 61 -9.75 6.25 -8.16
C LEU A 61 -8.68 7.10 -8.88
N ARG A 62 -8.92 8.40 -8.99
CA ARG A 62 -8.00 9.37 -9.61
C ARG A 62 -7.44 10.31 -8.55
N GLY A 63 -6.12 10.29 -8.39
CA GLY A 63 -5.35 11.23 -7.57
C GLY A 63 -4.70 12.31 -8.42
N SER A 64 -4.59 13.52 -7.87
CA SER A 64 -3.72 14.57 -8.39
C SER A 64 -3.08 15.34 -7.25
N LEU A 65 -1.84 15.79 -7.47
CA LEU A 65 -1.05 16.58 -6.55
C LEU A 65 -0.35 17.68 -7.34
N GLU A 66 -0.49 18.92 -6.89
CA GLU A 66 0.16 20.08 -7.46
C GLU A 66 0.75 20.91 -6.33
N LEU A 67 2.04 21.24 -6.43
CA LEU A 67 2.72 22.14 -5.52
C LEU A 67 3.91 22.83 -6.21
N PRO A 68 4.31 24.02 -5.75
CA PRO A 68 5.58 24.62 -6.11
C PRO A 68 6.72 23.74 -5.61
N ILE A 69 7.62 23.35 -6.50
CA ILE A 69 8.79 22.56 -6.15
C ILE A 69 9.99 23.03 -6.98
N ALA A 70 11.06 23.38 -6.28
CA ALA A 70 12.32 23.79 -6.88
C ALA A 70 13.39 22.79 -6.46
N LEU A 71 13.81 21.94 -7.40
CA LEU A 71 14.90 20.98 -7.22
C LEU A 71 15.99 21.25 -8.25
N GLY A 72 17.23 20.92 -7.89
CA GLY A 72 18.39 21.00 -8.76
C GLY A 72 18.94 19.62 -9.10
N THR A 73 19.41 19.46 -10.33
CA THR A 73 20.26 18.33 -10.76
C THR A 73 21.74 18.72 -10.85
N VAL A 74 22.05 20.02 -10.74
CA VAL A 74 23.40 20.58 -10.83
C VAL A 74 23.56 21.69 -9.80
N GLY A 75 24.67 21.67 -9.05
CA GLY A 75 25.05 22.73 -8.09
C GLY A 75 24.79 22.39 -6.63
N GLY A 76 25.49 23.09 -5.73
CA GLY A 76 25.42 22.86 -4.28
C GLY A 76 25.88 21.46 -3.85
N THR A 77 25.22 20.89 -2.85
CA THR A 77 25.51 19.56 -2.30
C THR A 77 25.37 18.44 -3.33
N THR A 78 24.51 18.60 -4.35
CA THR A 78 24.30 17.60 -5.42
C THR A 78 25.59 17.27 -6.19
N ARG A 79 26.53 18.23 -6.29
CA ARG A 79 27.82 18.05 -6.97
C ARG A 79 28.93 17.56 -6.05
N VAL A 80 28.84 17.80 -4.74
CA VAL A 80 29.93 17.51 -3.80
C VAL A 80 29.70 16.19 -3.06
N HIS A 81 28.44 15.83 -2.79
CA HIS A 81 28.09 14.65 -2.01
C HIS A 81 28.03 13.39 -2.89
N PRO A 82 28.92 12.39 -2.70
CA PRO A 82 28.99 11.22 -3.59
C PRO A 82 27.69 10.42 -3.67
N ILE A 83 26.98 10.25 -2.53
CA ILE A 83 25.69 9.53 -2.51
C ILE A 83 24.62 10.26 -3.31
N ALA A 84 24.59 11.60 -3.31
CA ALA A 84 23.61 12.37 -4.06
C ALA A 84 23.80 12.20 -5.56
N GLN A 85 25.06 12.16 -6.02
CA GLN A 85 25.40 11.86 -7.41
C GLN A 85 24.97 10.44 -7.81
N ILE A 86 25.19 9.46 -6.94
CA ILE A 86 24.76 8.07 -7.17
C ILE A 86 23.23 8.00 -7.25
N ALA A 87 22.50 8.65 -6.34
CA ALA A 87 21.04 8.69 -6.36
C ALA A 87 20.49 9.29 -7.66
N LEU A 88 21.04 10.43 -8.11
CA LEU A 88 20.68 11.04 -9.39
C LEU A 88 21.00 10.13 -10.59
N LYS A 89 22.12 9.39 -10.54
CA LYS A 89 22.48 8.41 -11.56
C LYS A 89 21.53 7.21 -11.60
N ILE A 90 21.11 6.70 -10.44
CA ILE A 90 20.11 5.62 -10.32
C ILE A 90 18.76 6.08 -10.89
N LEU A 91 18.35 7.30 -10.57
CA LEU A 91 17.10 7.88 -11.07
C LEU A 91 17.13 8.15 -12.58
N GLY A 92 18.31 8.35 -13.16
CA GLY A 92 18.48 8.60 -14.59
C GLY A 92 17.90 9.93 -15.07
N THR A 93 17.59 10.86 -14.15
CA THR A 93 17.01 12.17 -14.47
C THR A 93 18.04 13.07 -15.15
N ARG A 94 17.63 13.72 -16.24
CA ARG A 94 18.46 14.63 -17.02
C ARG A 94 18.19 16.09 -16.67
N THR A 95 16.98 16.40 -16.21
CA THR A 95 16.57 17.77 -15.92
C THR A 95 15.97 17.94 -14.51
N ALA A 96 16.06 19.15 -13.97
CA ALA A 96 15.38 19.53 -12.74
C ALA A 96 13.86 19.34 -12.80
N ALA A 97 13.26 19.57 -13.98
CA ALA A 97 11.83 19.38 -14.20
C ALA A 97 11.42 17.90 -14.11
N GLU A 98 12.21 16.98 -14.65
CA GLU A 98 11.98 15.54 -14.50
C GLU A 98 12.09 15.11 -13.03
N LEU A 99 13.12 15.59 -12.32
CA LEU A 99 13.28 15.31 -10.89
C LEU A 99 12.09 15.83 -10.07
N ALA A 100 11.59 17.02 -10.38
CA ALA A 100 10.38 17.58 -9.78
C ALA A 100 9.14 16.72 -10.03
N GLN A 101 8.94 16.23 -11.26
CA GLN A 101 7.83 15.33 -11.60
C GLN A 101 7.90 14.01 -10.83
N ILE A 102 9.11 13.44 -10.70
CA ILE A 102 9.33 12.24 -9.88
C ILE A 102 9.00 12.54 -8.41
N ALA A 103 9.48 13.65 -7.87
CA ALA A 103 9.20 14.05 -6.49
C ALA A 103 7.70 14.15 -6.20
N VAL A 104 6.96 14.87 -7.05
CA VAL A 104 5.50 14.99 -6.93
C VAL A 104 4.82 13.63 -7.07
N SER A 105 5.28 12.77 -7.98
CA SER A 105 4.74 11.41 -8.15
C SER A 105 4.96 10.55 -6.90
N VAL A 106 6.15 10.60 -6.31
CA VAL A 106 6.48 9.94 -5.03
C VAL A 106 5.60 10.47 -3.90
N GLY A 107 5.42 11.78 -3.82
CA GLY A 107 4.55 12.41 -2.84
C GLY A 107 3.09 11.94 -2.95
N LEU A 108 2.56 11.84 -4.18
CA LEU A 108 1.21 11.33 -4.43
C LEU A 108 1.08 9.84 -4.09
N ALA A 109 2.09 9.02 -4.43
CA ALA A 109 2.12 7.60 -4.09
C ALA A 109 2.16 7.37 -2.57
N GLN A 110 3.00 8.14 -1.85
CA GLN A 110 3.09 8.10 -0.39
C GLN A 110 1.77 8.50 0.27
N ASN A 111 1.10 9.51 -0.29
CA ASN A 111 -0.23 9.93 0.14
C ASN A 111 -1.28 8.83 -0.08
N LEU A 112 -1.29 8.18 -1.24
CA LEU A 112 -2.18 7.06 -1.52
C LEU A 112 -1.97 5.91 -0.52
N ALA A 113 -0.71 5.54 -0.29
CA ALA A 113 -0.38 4.47 0.66
C ALA A 113 -0.87 4.79 2.08
N ALA A 114 -0.66 6.02 2.54
CA ALA A 114 -1.14 6.48 3.84
C ALA A 114 -2.67 6.50 3.92
N LEU A 115 -3.36 7.00 2.89
CA LEU A 115 -4.82 7.00 2.84
C LEU A 115 -5.39 5.58 2.81
N ARG A 116 -4.79 4.69 2.01
CA ARG A 116 -5.16 3.28 1.95
C ARG A 116 -5.01 2.65 3.33
N ALA A 117 -3.87 2.78 3.98
CA ALA A 117 -3.62 2.22 5.31
C ALA A 117 -4.50 2.81 6.44
N LEU A 118 -5.08 4.00 6.24
CA LEU A 118 -6.05 4.59 7.16
C LEU A 118 -7.49 4.18 6.85
N ALA A 119 -7.81 3.94 5.58
CA ALA A 119 -9.14 3.54 5.12
C ALA A 119 -9.38 2.02 5.18
N THR A 120 -8.31 1.23 5.06
CA THR A 120 -8.31 -0.23 5.24
C THR A 120 -7.65 -0.55 6.56
N GLU A 121 -8.22 -1.46 7.35
CA GLU A 121 -7.72 -2.00 8.63
C GLU A 121 -6.48 -1.27 9.18
N GLY A 122 -6.75 -0.31 10.08
CA GLY A 122 -5.85 0.79 10.40
C GLY A 122 -4.39 0.39 10.66
N ILE A 123 -3.49 1.34 10.39
CA ILE A 123 -2.02 1.34 10.62
C ILE A 123 -1.55 0.42 11.76
N GLN A 124 -2.31 0.34 12.86
CA GLN A 124 -2.11 -0.61 13.96
C GLN A 124 -1.97 -2.07 13.52
N ARG A 125 -2.86 -2.65 12.71
CA ARG A 125 -2.71 -4.05 12.23
C ARG A 125 -1.49 -4.22 11.33
N GLY A 126 -1.18 -3.23 10.48
CA GLY A 126 0.02 -3.25 9.65
C GLY A 126 1.32 -3.18 10.48
N HIS A 127 1.37 -2.31 11.49
CA HIS A 127 2.48 -2.21 12.44
C HIS A 127 2.61 -3.48 13.28
N MET A 128 1.50 -4.04 13.77
CA MET A 128 1.49 -5.31 14.50
C MET A 128 2.00 -6.45 13.62
N THR A 129 1.63 -6.47 12.34
CA THR A 129 2.11 -7.47 11.38
C THR A 129 3.62 -7.34 11.14
N LEU A 130 4.11 -6.12 10.90
CA LEU A 130 5.54 -5.89 10.73
C LEU A 130 6.33 -6.20 12.01
N HIS A 131 5.82 -5.80 13.16
CA HIS A 131 6.41 -6.07 14.46
C HIS A 131 6.45 -7.58 14.74
N ALA A 132 5.35 -8.30 14.50
CA ALA A 132 5.29 -9.75 14.63
C ALA A 132 6.29 -10.47 13.70
N ARG A 133 6.44 -10.01 12.45
CA ARG A 133 7.45 -10.54 11.53
C ARG A 133 8.88 -10.32 12.05
N GLN A 134 9.17 -9.14 12.60
CA GLN A 134 10.48 -8.85 13.21
C GLN A 134 10.77 -9.77 14.39
N VAL A 135 9.78 -9.99 15.26
CA VAL A 135 9.91 -10.92 16.39
C VAL A 135 10.08 -12.37 15.91
N ALA A 136 9.37 -12.80 14.87
CA ALA A 136 9.52 -14.13 14.28
C ALA A 136 10.93 -14.34 13.69
N MET A 137 11.45 -13.35 12.95
CA MET A 137 12.82 -13.39 12.43
C MET A 137 13.86 -13.41 13.56
N ALA A 138 13.64 -12.65 14.64
CA ALA A 138 14.53 -12.64 15.81
C ALA A 138 14.55 -13.99 16.55
N ALA A 139 13.45 -14.75 16.50
CA ALA A 139 13.37 -16.13 16.99
C ALA A 139 13.97 -17.17 16.02
N GLY A 140 14.50 -16.75 14.85
CA GLY A 140 15.16 -17.63 13.89
C GLY A 140 14.23 -18.29 12.86
N ALA A 141 13.03 -17.74 12.64
CA ALA A 141 12.17 -18.12 11.51
C ALA A 141 12.78 -17.64 10.19
N LEU A 142 12.75 -18.48 9.15
CA LEU A 142 13.30 -18.19 7.83
C LEU A 142 12.26 -18.40 6.72
N GLY A 143 12.32 -17.58 5.67
CA GLY A 143 11.47 -17.72 4.49
C GLY A 143 9.98 -17.68 4.84
N GLU A 144 9.23 -18.71 4.44
CA GLU A 144 7.78 -18.81 4.67
C GLU A 144 7.40 -18.99 6.15
N GLU A 145 8.33 -19.48 7.00
CA GLU A 145 8.08 -19.62 8.44
C GLU A 145 7.76 -18.26 9.09
N VAL A 146 8.35 -17.17 8.59
CA VAL A 146 8.17 -15.82 9.17
C VAL A 146 6.71 -15.41 9.15
N ASP A 147 6.00 -15.72 8.07
CA ASP A 147 4.62 -15.27 7.85
C ASP A 147 3.65 -16.12 8.66
N VAL A 148 3.89 -17.43 8.70
CA VAL A 148 3.11 -18.39 9.50
C VAL A 148 3.20 -18.06 10.99
N ILE A 149 4.42 -17.85 11.50
CA ILE A 149 4.65 -17.56 12.92
C ILE A 149 4.13 -16.17 13.29
N ALA A 150 4.33 -15.16 12.42
CA ALA A 150 3.79 -13.82 12.65
C ALA A 150 2.25 -13.84 12.74
N GLN A 151 1.56 -14.54 11.84
CA GLN A 151 0.09 -14.64 11.88
C GLN A 151 -0.40 -15.43 13.09
N ALA A 152 0.31 -16.49 13.51
CA ALA A 152 -0.03 -17.22 14.73
C ALA A 152 0.09 -16.33 15.98
N MET A 153 1.18 -15.56 16.11
CA MET A 153 1.35 -14.62 17.23
C MET A 153 0.28 -13.52 17.26
N ILE A 154 -0.12 -13.00 16.10
CA ILE A 154 -1.17 -11.97 16.02
C ILE A 154 -2.53 -12.54 16.42
N ARG A 155 -2.86 -13.77 15.99
CA ARG A 155 -4.12 -14.44 16.36
C ARG A 155 -4.22 -14.72 17.86
N GLU A 156 -3.09 -15.00 18.49
CA GLU A 156 -3.00 -15.29 19.92
C GLU A 156 -2.80 -14.04 20.80
N ASP A 157 -2.70 -12.85 20.19
CA ASP A 157 -2.35 -11.59 20.86
C ASP A 157 -1.08 -11.68 21.72
N ALA A 158 -0.09 -12.45 21.23
CA ALA A 158 1.12 -12.83 21.97
C ALA A 158 2.39 -12.58 21.17
N ILE A 159 2.67 -11.31 20.85
CA ILE A 159 3.86 -10.89 20.09
C ILE A 159 5.07 -10.78 21.04
N ARG A 160 5.74 -11.90 21.28
CA ARG A 160 6.92 -12.01 22.14
C ARG A 160 7.83 -13.17 21.71
N ILE A 161 9.12 -13.04 22.00
CA ILE A 161 10.16 -13.91 21.43
C ILE A 161 10.08 -15.36 21.93
N ASP A 162 9.71 -15.56 23.19
CA ASP A 162 9.44 -16.88 23.79
C ASP A 162 8.28 -17.60 23.09
N ARG A 163 7.21 -16.86 22.75
CA ARG A 163 6.09 -17.45 22.02
C ARG A 163 6.44 -17.76 20.57
N ALA A 164 7.18 -16.87 19.91
CA ALA A 164 7.69 -17.11 18.56
C ALA A 164 8.54 -18.37 18.48
N GLN A 165 9.44 -18.59 19.47
CA GLN A 165 10.26 -19.79 19.55
C GLN A 165 9.42 -21.05 19.75
N ALA A 166 8.44 -21.02 20.67
CA ALA A 166 7.56 -22.15 20.91
C ALA A 166 6.73 -22.53 19.67
N LEU A 167 6.23 -21.53 18.93
CA LEU A 167 5.50 -21.76 17.68
C LEU A 167 6.41 -22.30 16.58
N LEU A 168 7.66 -21.83 16.50
CA LEU A 168 8.65 -22.28 15.53
C LEU A 168 9.06 -23.73 15.79
N ASP A 169 9.31 -24.08 17.04
CA ASP A 169 9.66 -25.44 17.46
C ASP A 169 8.50 -26.41 17.18
N ALA A 170 7.27 -26.00 17.46
CA ALA A 170 6.08 -26.80 17.16
C ALA A 170 5.90 -27.04 15.65
N THR A 171 6.13 -26.00 14.82
CA THR A 171 6.01 -26.08 13.35
C THR A 171 7.10 -26.96 12.74
N ARG A 172 8.32 -26.94 13.30
CA ARG A 172 9.43 -27.78 12.84
C ARG A 172 9.35 -29.23 13.30
N GLN A 173 8.71 -29.50 14.45
CA GLN A 173 8.49 -30.86 14.95
C GLN A 173 7.32 -31.58 14.25
N HIS A 174 6.37 -30.82 13.70
CA HIS A 174 5.28 -31.33 12.86
C HIS A 174 5.21 -30.55 11.54
N PRO A 175 6.08 -30.85 10.56
CA PRO A 175 5.91 -30.31 9.21
C PRO A 175 4.57 -30.84 8.68
N ALA A 176 3.56 -29.97 8.59
CA ALA A 176 2.29 -30.34 7.98
C ALA A 176 2.57 -30.86 6.57
N ALA A 177 2.10 -32.08 6.28
CA ALA A 177 2.16 -32.70 4.97
C ALA A 177 1.47 -31.81 3.94
N SER A 178 2.25 -31.03 3.20
CA SER A 178 1.84 -30.45 1.93
C SER A 178 1.90 -31.55 0.88
N ASP A 179 0.90 -32.41 0.86
CA ASP A 179 0.62 -33.28 -0.28
C ASP A 179 -0.90 -33.38 -0.46
N VAL A 180 -1.45 -32.38 -1.16
CA VAL A 180 -2.76 -32.55 -1.80
C VAL A 180 -2.48 -33.28 -3.11
N THR A 181 -2.42 -34.59 -3.05
CA THR A 181 -2.52 -35.42 -4.25
C THR A 181 -4.00 -35.51 -4.64
N PRO A 182 -4.40 -35.19 -5.89
CA PRO A 182 -5.76 -35.44 -6.33
C PRO A 182 -5.94 -36.96 -6.49
N GLN A 183 -6.80 -37.55 -5.67
CA GLN A 183 -7.29 -38.90 -5.90
C GLN A 183 -8.09 -38.90 -7.21
N THR A 184 -7.47 -39.44 -8.27
CA THR A 184 -8.18 -39.96 -9.44
C THR A 184 -8.18 -41.47 -9.30
N SER A 185 -9.31 -42.02 -8.86
CA SER A 185 -9.63 -43.44 -8.99
C SER A 185 -10.28 -43.65 -10.35
N ASP A 186 -9.51 -44.11 -11.32
CA ASP A 186 -10.04 -44.72 -12.54
C ASP A 186 -10.18 -46.23 -12.30
N GLY A 187 -11.35 -46.77 -12.64
CA GLY A 187 -11.66 -48.19 -12.49
C GLY A 187 -13.12 -48.54 -12.81
N ASP A 188 -13.46 -48.44 -14.10
CA ASP A 188 -14.40 -49.28 -14.85
C ASP A 188 -15.93 -49.03 -14.82
N LEU A 189 -16.36 -48.42 -15.94
CA LEU A 189 -17.33 -48.93 -16.92
C LEU A 189 -18.71 -49.41 -16.43
N HIS A 190 -19.74 -48.63 -16.75
CA HIS A 190 -20.86 -49.14 -17.55
C HIS A 190 -21.60 -48.02 -18.30
N SER A 191 -21.79 -48.30 -19.58
CA SER A 191 -22.68 -47.64 -20.53
C SER A 191 -24.13 -47.53 -20.02
N ALA A 192 -24.77 -46.38 -20.26
CA ALA A 192 -26.00 -46.25 -21.06
C ALA A 192 -26.81 -44.99 -20.68
N ASP A 193 -27.32 -44.34 -21.72
CA ASP A 193 -28.57 -43.59 -21.78
C ASP A 193 -28.66 -42.18 -21.18
N LEU A 194 -28.49 -41.22 -22.09
CA LEU A 194 -29.20 -39.93 -22.08
C LEU A 194 -30.71 -40.15 -22.17
N PRO A 195 -31.51 -39.25 -21.56
CA PRO A 195 -32.50 -38.59 -22.39
C PRO A 195 -32.56 -37.06 -22.23
N SER A 196 -32.69 -36.45 -23.39
CA SER A 196 -33.38 -35.21 -23.78
C SER A 196 -34.01 -34.29 -22.72
N ALA A 197 -33.79 -33.00 -22.97
CA ALA A 197 -34.67 -31.89 -22.60
C ALA A 197 -36.16 -32.22 -22.79
N ASP A 198 -37.02 -31.83 -21.84
CA ASP A 198 -37.85 -30.64 -22.00
C ASP A 198 -38.78 -30.41 -20.78
N SER A 199 -39.24 -29.17 -20.68
CA SER A 199 -40.56 -28.79 -20.18
C SER A 199 -40.70 -28.26 -18.74
N GLN A 200 -41.01 -26.95 -18.73
CA GLN A 200 -42.13 -26.32 -18.00
C GLN A 200 -41.80 -25.70 -16.63
N ALA A 201 -41.34 -24.46 -16.75
CA ALA A 201 -41.64 -23.40 -15.79
C ALA A 201 -43.14 -23.08 -15.83
N GLU A 202 -43.83 -23.26 -14.71
CA GLU A 202 -45.08 -22.58 -14.38
C GLU A 202 -44.87 -21.81 -13.08
N HIS A 203 -44.51 -20.53 -13.19
CA HIS A 203 -44.72 -19.58 -12.10
C HIS A 203 -45.64 -18.46 -12.60
N ARG A 204 -46.78 -18.39 -11.91
CA ARG A 204 -47.93 -17.50 -12.06
C ARG A 204 -47.59 -16.03 -12.20
N GLU A 205 -48.41 -15.38 -13.02
CA GLU A 205 -48.70 -13.95 -13.08
C GLU A 205 -49.20 -13.39 -11.73
N GLU A 206 -48.84 -12.12 -11.46
CA GLU A 206 -49.69 -11.00 -11.01
C GLU A 206 -48.73 -9.86 -10.55
N SER A 207 -48.44 -8.86 -11.39
CA SER A 207 -49.20 -7.61 -11.61
C SER A 207 -49.27 -6.66 -10.42
N GLY A 208 -48.69 -5.46 -10.59
CA GLY A 208 -48.83 -4.27 -9.74
C GLY A 208 -47.46 -3.65 -9.46
N GLY A 209 -47.06 -2.47 -9.94
CA GLY A 209 -47.83 -1.32 -10.36
C GLY A 209 -47.44 -0.10 -9.51
N ILE A 210 -46.48 0.68 -10.00
CA ILE A 210 -46.48 2.16 -10.04
C ILE A 210 -46.26 2.98 -8.73
N ARG A 211 -45.28 3.93 -8.82
CA ARG A 211 -45.09 5.24 -8.12
C ARG A 211 -44.64 5.19 -6.65
N GLU A 212 -43.77 6.07 -6.13
CA GLU A 212 -43.23 7.39 -6.52
C GLU A 212 -41.69 7.44 -6.42
#